data_AF-A0A8B9A111-F1
#
_entry.id   AF-A0A8B9A111-F1
#
_cell.length_a   1.000
_cell.length_b   1.000
_cell.length_c   1.000
_cell.angle_alpha   90.00
_cell.angle_beta   90.00
_cell.angle_gamma   90.00
#
_symmetry.space_group_name_H-M   'P 1'
#
loop_
_entity.id
_entity.type
_entity.pdbx_description
1 polymer ?
#
loop_
_entity_poly.entity_id
_entity_poly.type
_entity_poly.pdbx_seq_one_letter_code
_entity_poly.pdbx_strand_id
1 'polypeptide(L)'
;SRDSCSDAQFYIQHLIRKLGNEPFIGQRIILSVSQKISVVAESLLLMDPFDDSFPSMHDSMFMMIQVMEFLILDYMKNWLSDEYFDPKLFEEWVSSVLQARKNLELLEFRSGLYMLYAERVIGELAKLVGPFARQGKLELRILSNLFC
;
A
#
# COMPACT_ATOMS: atom_id res chain seq x y z
N SER A 1 -1.55 -0.12 29.97
CA SER A 1 -2.13 0.79 28.97
C SER A 1 -1.42 0.76 27.61
N ARG A 2 -0.17 0.27 27.50
CA ARG A 2 0.50 0.03 26.20
C ARG A 2 0.00 -1.23 25.47
N ASP A 3 -0.40 -2.29 26.18
CA ASP A 3 -0.84 -3.55 25.57
C ASP A 3 -2.16 -3.43 24.79
N SER A 4 -3.14 -2.68 25.29
CA SER A 4 -4.46 -2.59 24.67
C SER A 4 -4.49 -1.86 23.32
N CYS A 5 -3.54 -0.94 23.08
CA CYS A 5 -3.45 -0.21 21.80
C CYS A 5 -2.84 -1.09 20.70
N SER A 6 -1.82 -1.88 21.06
CA SER A 6 -1.21 -2.88 20.18
C SER A 6 -2.20 -3.98 19.79
N ASP A 7 -3.01 -4.43 20.75
CA ASP A 7 -4.08 -5.41 20.51
C ASP A 7 -5.10 -4.87 19.50
N ALA A 8 -5.58 -3.63 19.67
CA ALA A 8 -6.54 -3.03 18.76
C ALA A 8 -6.00 -2.90 17.33
N GLN A 9 -4.75 -2.46 17.17
CA GLN A 9 -4.07 -2.38 15.87
C GLN A 9 -3.97 -3.75 15.20
N PHE A 10 -3.59 -4.79 15.95
CA PHE A 10 -3.55 -6.17 15.46
C PHE A 10 -4.92 -6.65 14.97
N TYR A 11 -5.99 -6.44 15.76
CA TYR A 11 -7.35 -6.81 15.36
C TYR A 11 -7.83 -6.05 14.12
N ILE A 12 -7.51 -4.76 14.03
CA ILE A 12 -7.85 -3.93 12.87
C ILE A 12 -7.15 -4.47 11.61
N GLN A 13 -5.84 -4.74 11.67
CA GLN A 13 -5.14 -5.33 10.52
C GLN A 13 -5.73 -6.68 10.14
N HIS A 14 -6.01 -7.54 11.12
CA HIS A 14 -6.56 -8.86 10.86
C HIS A 14 -7.94 -8.76 10.19
N LEU A 15 -8.80 -7.85 10.65
CA LEU A 15 -10.10 -7.60 10.04
C LEU A 15 -9.96 -7.08 8.61
N ILE A 16 -9.08 -6.10 8.38
CA ILE A 16 -8.81 -5.54 7.05
C ILE A 16 -8.32 -6.65 6.11
N ARG A 17 -7.39 -7.50 6.57
CA ARG A 17 -6.86 -8.63 5.80
C ARG A 17 -7.99 -9.60 5.43
N LYS A 18 -8.83 -9.98 6.40
CA LYS A 18 -9.97 -10.88 6.17
C LYS A 18 -10.98 -10.30 5.17
N LEU A 19 -11.30 -9.01 5.29
CA LEU A 19 -12.19 -8.32 4.36
C LEU A 19 -11.58 -8.18 2.97
N GLY A 20 -10.26 -7.97 2.90
CA GLY A 20 -9.52 -7.83 1.66
C GLY A 20 -9.51 -9.10 0.82
N ASN A 21 -9.79 -10.28 1.38
CA ASN A 21 -9.89 -11.50 0.57
C ASN A 21 -10.87 -11.36 -0.61
N GLU A 22 -11.96 -10.61 -0.42
CA GLU A 22 -12.92 -10.30 -1.50
C GLU A 22 -12.34 -9.24 -2.47
N PRO A 23 -12.18 -9.55 -3.78
CA PRO A 23 -11.50 -8.66 -4.74
C PRO A 23 -12.06 -7.24 -4.79
N PHE A 24 -13.39 -7.10 -4.76
CA PHE A 24 -14.05 -5.80 -4.78
C PHE A 24 -13.68 -4.94 -3.56
N ILE A 25 -13.59 -5.56 -2.39
CA ILE A 25 -13.28 -4.87 -1.13
C ILE A 25 -11.77 -4.63 -1.05
N GLY A 26 -10.96 -5.64 -1.37
CA GLY A 26 -9.50 -5.59 -1.33
C GLY A 26 -8.91 -4.49 -2.20
N GLN A 27 -9.37 -4.37 -3.46
CA GLN A 27 -8.92 -3.31 -4.37
C GLN A 27 -9.23 -1.90 -3.84
N ARG A 28 -10.38 -1.72 -3.18
CA ARG A 28 -10.75 -0.43 -2.58
C ARG A 28 -9.93 -0.12 -1.34
N ILE A 29 -9.61 -1.14 -0.55
CA ILE A 29 -8.72 -0.99 0.62
C ILE A 29 -7.35 -0.53 0.16
N ILE A 30 -6.69 -1.25 -0.77
CA ILE A 30 -5.32 -0.92 -1.19
C ILE A 30 -5.24 0.46 -1.85
N LEU A 31 -6.27 0.86 -2.63
CA LEU A 31 -6.36 2.22 -3.20
C LEU A 31 -6.49 3.28 -2.10
N SER A 32 -7.39 3.06 -1.14
CA SER A 32 -7.60 4.01 -0.05
C SER A 32 -6.34 4.13 0.83
N VAL A 33 -5.66 3.01 1.06
CA VAL A 33 -4.42 2.97 1.84
C VAL A 33 -3.29 3.67 1.10
N SER A 34 -3.11 3.46 -0.21
CA SER A 34 -2.06 4.16 -0.98
C SER A 34 -2.28 5.67 -1.02
N GLN A 35 -3.53 6.11 -1.18
CA GLN A 35 -3.87 7.54 -1.13
C GLN A 35 -3.58 8.13 0.26
N LYS A 36 -3.92 7.41 1.34
CA LYS A 36 -3.62 7.87 2.70
C LYS A 36 -2.13 7.91 3.00
N ILE A 37 -1.34 6.96 2.50
CA ILE A 37 0.13 7.00 2.61
C ILE A 37 0.66 8.31 2.04
N SER A 38 0.22 8.71 0.84
CA SER A 38 0.63 9.99 0.25
C SER A 38 0.32 11.18 1.15
N VAL A 39 -0.88 11.24 1.72
CA VAL A 39 -1.32 12.33 2.61
C VAL A 39 -0.53 12.36 3.92
N VAL A 40 -0.31 11.19 4.55
CA VAL A 40 0.47 11.10 5.79
C VAL A 40 1.94 11.43 5.52
N ALA A 41 2.47 11.05 4.34
CA ALA A 41 3.84 11.40 3.96
C ALA A 41 4.04 12.91 3.86
N GLU A 42 3.12 13.62 3.20
CA GLU A 42 3.14 15.08 3.13
C GLU A 42 3.00 15.72 4.52
N SER A 43 2.12 15.18 5.36
CA SER A 43 1.91 15.67 6.73
C SER A 43 3.19 15.52 7.57
N LEU A 44 3.82 14.34 7.53
CA LEU A 44 5.08 14.06 8.24
C LEU A 44 6.26 14.89 7.74
N LEU A 45 6.26 15.29 6.47
CA LEU A 45 7.35 16.09 5.89
C LEU A 45 7.43 17.48 6.54
N LEU A 46 6.27 18.04 6.84
CA LEU A 46 6.10 19.38 7.39
C LEU A 46 5.95 19.40 8.92
N MET A 47 5.68 18.25 9.53
CA MET A 47 5.43 18.11 10.97
C MET A 47 6.70 18.29 11.80
N ASP A 48 6.55 18.92 12.97
CA ASP A 48 7.58 18.93 14.00
C ASP A 48 7.73 17.51 14.59
N PRO A 49 8.92 16.89 14.57
CA PRO A 49 9.13 15.57 15.18
C PRO A 49 8.87 15.52 16.69
N PHE A 50 8.76 16.67 17.37
CA PHE A 50 8.39 16.76 18.79
C PHE A 50 6.90 17.03 19.01
N ASP A 51 6.09 17.10 17.94
CA ASP A 51 4.63 17.18 18.06
C ASP A 51 4.08 15.87 18.64
N ASP A 52 3.13 15.99 19.58
CA ASP A 52 2.52 14.84 20.27
C ASP A 52 1.84 13.84 19.30
N SER A 53 1.43 14.30 18.11
CA SER A 53 0.81 13.45 17.09
C SER A 53 1.81 12.69 16.22
N PHE A 54 3.09 13.11 16.18
CA PHE A 54 4.12 12.52 15.31
C PHE A 54 4.26 11.01 15.48
N PRO A 55 4.38 10.44 16.71
CA PRO A 55 4.49 8.99 16.88
C PRO A 55 3.29 8.23 16.32
N SER A 56 2.08 8.76 16.48
CA SER A 56 0.87 8.10 16.00
C SER A 56 0.76 8.09 14.47
N MET A 57 1.23 9.15 13.80
CA MET A 57 1.31 9.19 12.34
C MET A 57 2.40 8.26 11.80
N HIS A 58 3.54 8.17 12.51
CA HIS A 58 4.61 7.23 12.21
C HIS A 58 4.13 5.78 12.27
N ASP A 59 3.46 5.38 13.35
CA ASP A 59 2.87 4.05 13.51
C ASP A 59 1.83 3.78 12.42
N SER A 60 0.95 4.75 12.14
CA SER A 60 -0.07 4.63 11.10
C SER A 60 0.55 4.41 9.72
N MET A 61 1.68 5.05 9.41
CA MET A 61 2.41 4.85 8.15
C MET A 61 2.86 3.40 7.99
N PHE A 62 3.52 2.82 9.00
CA PHE A 62 3.96 1.42 8.94
C PHE A 62 2.79 0.45 8.85
N MET A 63 1.75 0.68 9.63
CA MET A 63 0.53 -0.12 9.60
C MET A 63 -0.09 -0.16 8.20
N MET A 64 -0.15 1.00 7.53
CA MET A 64 -0.68 1.11 6.16
C MET A 64 0.20 0.36 5.15
N ILE A 65 1.52 0.53 5.20
CA ILE A 65 2.44 -0.18 4.30
C ILE A 65 2.34 -1.69 4.51
N GLN A 66 2.28 -2.14 5.77
CA GLN A 66 2.19 -3.55 6.13
C GLN A 66 0.86 -4.18 5.68
N VAL A 67 -0.26 -3.47 5.86
CA VAL A 67 -1.57 -3.92 5.34
C VAL A 67 -1.53 -4.11 3.83
N MET A 68 -0.91 -3.17 3.11
CA MET A 68 -0.77 -3.28 1.66
C MET A 68 0.09 -4.50 1.28
N GLU A 69 1.21 -4.72 1.97
CA GLU A 69 2.06 -5.90 1.78
C GLU A 69 1.27 -7.21 1.96
N PHE A 70 0.52 -7.35 3.06
CA PHE A 70 -0.28 -8.55 3.33
C PHE A 70 -1.31 -8.80 2.23
N LEU A 71 -2.07 -7.78 1.84
CA LEU A 71 -3.11 -7.94 0.82
C LEU A 71 -2.52 -8.35 -0.54
N ILE A 72 -1.36 -7.82 -0.90
CA ILE A 72 -0.66 -8.20 -2.13
C ILE A 72 -0.21 -9.65 -2.07
N LEU A 73 0.50 -10.03 -0.99
CA LEU A 73 1.09 -11.36 -0.86
C LEU A 73 0.03 -12.47 -0.76
N ASP A 74 -1.06 -12.21 -0.05
CA ASP A 74 -2.07 -13.23 0.22
C ASP A 74 -3.11 -13.36 -0.90
N TYR A 75 -3.50 -12.25 -1.54
CA TYR A 75 -4.73 -12.22 -2.32
C TYR A 75 -4.56 -11.78 -3.76
N MET A 76 -3.51 -11.04 -4.13
CA MET A 76 -3.37 -10.47 -5.48
C MET A 76 -3.48 -11.53 -6.58
N LYS A 77 -2.85 -12.68 -6.40
CA LYS A 77 -2.91 -13.78 -7.38
C LYS A 77 -4.34 -14.31 -7.57
N ASN A 78 -5.09 -14.41 -6.48
CA ASN A 78 -6.48 -14.88 -6.51
C ASN A 78 -7.38 -13.82 -7.17
N TRP A 79 -7.23 -12.55 -6.76
CA TRP A 79 -7.96 -11.45 -7.37
C TRP A 79 -7.73 -11.37 -8.88
N LEU A 80 -6.49 -11.47 -9.36
CA LEU A 80 -6.17 -11.40 -10.79
C LEU A 80 -6.80 -12.51 -11.64
N SER A 81 -7.34 -13.55 -11.00
CA SER A 81 -8.03 -14.66 -11.65
C SER A 81 -9.55 -14.64 -11.41
N ASP A 82 -10.04 -13.66 -10.67
CA ASP A 82 -11.43 -13.51 -10.25
C ASP A 82 -12.23 -12.64 -11.22
N GLU A 83 -13.52 -12.92 -11.38
CA GLU A 83 -14.42 -12.18 -12.28
C GLU A 83 -14.77 -10.76 -11.80
N TYR A 84 -14.71 -10.52 -10.47
CA TYR A 84 -14.98 -9.22 -9.85
C TYR A 84 -13.72 -8.34 -9.76
N PHE A 85 -12.61 -8.77 -10.35
CA PHE A 85 -11.43 -7.93 -10.48
C PHE A 85 -11.72 -6.75 -11.42
N ASP A 86 -11.36 -5.53 -11.01
CA ASP A 86 -11.59 -4.33 -11.81
C ASP A 86 -10.23 -3.80 -12.29
N PRO A 87 -9.86 -4.05 -13.56
CA PRO A 87 -8.58 -3.59 -14.10
C PRO A 87 -8.39 -2.08 -14.00
N LYS A 88 -9.47 -1.29 -14.11
CA LYS A 88 -9.38 0.18 -14.03
C LYS A 88 -9.10 0.65 -12.62
N LEU A 89 -9.77 0.04 -11.63
CA LEU A 89 -9.51 0.34 -10.22
C LEU A 89 -8.09 -0.07 -9.82
N PHE A 90 -7.61 -1.19 -10.35
CA PHE A 90 -6.23 -1.63 -10.17
C PHE A 90 -5.22 -0.65 -10.79
N GLU A 91 -5.47 -0.16 -12.00
CA GLU A 91 -4.64 0.87 -12.66
C GLU A 91 -4.60 2.19 -11.89
N GLU A 92 -5.75 2.62 -11.35
CA GLU A 92 -5.83 3.78 -10.45
C GLU A 92 -5.00 3.54 -9.19
N TRP A 93 -5.09 2.35 -8.60
CA TRP A 93 -4.29 1.98 -7.45
C TRP A 93 -2.79 1.99 -7.74
N VAL A 94 -2.33 1.40 -8.84
CA VAL A 94 -0.92 1.44 -9.25
C VAL A 94 -0.44 2.89 -9.37
N SER A 95 -1.24 3.75 -9.99
CA SER A 95 -0.93 5.18 -10.09
C SER A 95 -0.82 5.83 -8.71
N SER A 96 -1.71 5.49 -7.79
CA SER A 96 -1.68 5.98 -6.41
C SER A 96 -0.46 5.48 -5.63
N VAL A 97 -0.03 4.23 -5.80
CA VAL A 97 1.18 3.68 -5.18
C VAL A 97 2.43 4.39 -5.71
N LEU A 98 2.51 4.65 -7.01
CA LEU A 98 3.62 5.40 -7.59
C LEU A 98 3.67 6.85 -7.09
N GLN A 99 2.53 7.47 -6.86
CA GLN A 99 2.47 8.80 -6.24
C GLN A 99 2.90 8.75 -4.77
N ALA A 100 2.45 7.74 -4.02
CA ALA A 100 2.86 7.52 -2.64
C ALA A 100 4.38 7.35 -2.55
N ARG A 101 4.99 6.57 -3.45
CA ARG A 101 6.44 6.42 -3.54
C ARG A 101 7.16 7.76 -3.69
N LYS A 102 6.73 8.61 -4.62
CA LYS A 102 7.32 9.94 -4.82
C LYS A 102 7.25 10.79 -3.55
N ASN A 103 6.15 10.73 -2.82
CA ASN A 103 6.01 11.48 -1.57
C ASN A 103 6.91 10.90 -0.46
N LEU A 104 7.10 9.58 -0.41
CA LEU A 104 7.99 8.92 0.54
C LEU A 104 9.47 9.18 0.23
N GLU A 105 9.84 9.35 -1.04
CA GLU A 105 11.19 9.77 -1.46
C GLU A 105 11.57 11.10 -0.83
N LEU A 106 10.63 12.06 -0.80
CA LEU A 106 10.84 13.35 -0.13
C LEU A 106 11.06 13.21 1.38
N LEU A 107 10.60 12.11 1.99
CA LEU A 107 10.80 11.82 3.41
C LEU A 107 12.08 11.03 3.71
N GLU A 108 12.86 10.62 2.71
CA GLU A 108 14.01 9.75 2.93
C GLU A 108 15.01 10.32 3.95
N PHE A 109 15.22 11.64 3.92
CA PHE A 109 16.10 12.34 4.86
C PHE A 109 15.60 12.34 6.32
N ARG A 110 14.28 12.14 6.52
CA ARG A 110 13.66 11.99 7.84
C ARG A 110 13.64 10.53 8.28
N SER A 111 13.26 9.63 7.36
CA SER A 111 13.16 8.19 7.59
C SER A 111 13.20 7.42 6.26
N GLY A 112 14.38 6.90 5.90
CA GLY A 112 14.54 6.05 4.73
C GLY A 112 13.83 4.69 4.82
N LEU A 113 13.40 4.28 6.03
CA LEU A 113 12.71 3.00 6.22
C LEU A 113 11.38 2.92 5.47
N TYR A 114 10.62 4.02 5.38
CA TYR A 114 9.35 4.00 4.66
C TYR A 114 9.55 3.71 3.18
N MET A 115 10.58 4.32 2.59
CA MET A 115 10.95 4.12 1.20
C MET A 115 11.36 2.66 0.97
N LEU A 116 12.21 2.10 1.84
CA LEU A 116 12.62 0.70 1.75
C LEU A 116 11.43 -0.28 1.79
N TYR A 117 10.46 -0.04 2.68
CA TYR A 117 9.26 -0.89 2.75
C TYR A 117 8.34 -0.70 1.54
N ALA A 118 8.14 0.53 1.07
CA ALA A 118 7.35 0.82 -0.12
C ALA A 118 7.98 0.19 -1.38
N GLU A 119 9.30 0.29 -1.56
CA GLU A 119 10.03 -0.34 -2.66
C GLU A 119 9.90 -1.86 -2.63
N ARG A 120 9.96 -2.46 -1.44
CA ARG A 120 9.70 -3.90 -1.29
C ARG A 120 8.29 -4.26 -1.77
N VAL A 121 7.27 -3.51 -1.33
CA VAL A 121 5.87 -3.73 -1.74
C VAL A 121 5.70 -3.59 -3.25
N ILE A 122 6.29 -2.56 -3.86
CA ILE A 122 6.27 -2.32 -5.30
C ILE A 122 6.97 -3.46 -6.06
N GLY A 123 8.12 -3.92 -5.56
CA GLY A 123 8.85 -5.05 -6.13
C GLY A 123 8.04 -6.35 -6.10
N GLU A 124 7.36 -6.64 -5.00
CA GLU A 124 6.47 -7.81 -4.92
C GLU A 124 5.26 -7.69 -5.84
N LEU A 125 4.66 -6.50 -5.94
CA LEU A 125 3.59 -6.23 -6.89
C LEU A 125 4.04 -6.49 -8.34
N ALA A 126 5.20 -5.95 -8.72
CA ALA A 126 5.77 -6.13 -10.05
C ALA A 126 5.98 -7.61 -10.39
N LYS A 127 6.50 -8.41 -9.44
CA LYS A 127 6.69 -9.86 -9.60
C LYS A 127 5.37 -10.59 -9.85
N LEU A 128 4.32 -10.26 -9.09
CA LEU A 128 3.02 -10.93 -9.18
C LEU A 128 2.26 -10.56 -10.45
N VAL A 129 2.37 -9.31 -10.88
CA VAL A 129 1.59 -8.76 -12.00
C VAL A 129 2.27 -8.98 -13.36
N GLY A 130 3.61 -9.05 -13.39
CA GLY A 130 4.39 -9.24 -14.62
C GLY A 130 3.90 -10.38 -15.53
N PRO A 131 3.60 -11.59 -15.01
CA PRO A 131 3.04 -12.67 -15.81
C PRO A 131 1.68 -12.34 -16.45
N PHE A 132 0.79 -11.65 -15.73
CA PHE A 132 -0.55 -11.29 -16.21
C PHE A 132 -0.50 -10.17 -17.24
N ALA A 133 0.42 -9.21 -17.07
CA ALA A 133 0.68 -8.16 -18.03
C ALA A 133 1.15 -8.72 -19.39
N ARG A 134 2.06 -9.71 -19.37
CA ARG A 134 2.53 -10.40 -20.58
C ARG A 134 1.45 -11.21 -21.30
N GLN A 135 0.43 -11.65 -20.57
CA GLN A 135 -0.73 -12.35 -21.11
C GLN A 135 -1.78 -11.39 -21.72
N GLY A 136 -1.54 -10.07 -21.66
CA GLY A 136 -2.49 -9.07 -22.14
C GLY A 136 -3.74 -8.92 -21.26
N LYS A 137 -3.72 -9.45 -20.03
CA LYS A 137 -4.84 -9.35 -19.08
C LYS A 137 -4.90 -8.01 -18.34
N LEU A 138 -3.83 -7.22 -18.40
CA LEU A 138 -3.70 -5.91 -17.78
C LEU A 138 -3.04 -4.95 -18.76
N GLU A 139 -3.46 -3.67 -18.76
CA GLU A 139 -2.81 -2.69 -19.63
C GLU A 139 -1.36 -2.40 -19.19
N LEU A 140 -0.44 -2.54 -20.14
CA LEU A 140 1.00 -2.42 -19.91
C LEU A 140 1.47 -0.98 -19.65
N ARG A 141 0.67 0.04 -19.99
CA ARG A 141 1.09 1.45 -19.93
C ARG A 141 1.33 1.97 -18.52
N ILE A 142 0.58 1.48 -17.54
CA ILE A 142 0.72 1.91 -16.14
C ILE A 142 1.73 1.01 -15.42
N LEU A 143 1.78 -0.27 -15.81
CA LEU A 143 2.72 -1.25 -15.27
C LEU A 143 4.17 -1.01 -15.66
N SER A 144 4.45 -0.37 -16.81
CA SER A 144 5.82 -0.04 -17.20
C SER A 144 6.54 0.81 -16.15
N ASN A 145 5.80 1.65 -15.42
CA ASN A 145 6.37 2.48 -14.34
C ASN A 145 6.67 1.69 -13.05
N LEU A 146 6.16 0.46 -12.90
CA LEU A 146 6.50 -0.46 -11.81
C LEU A 146 7.78 -1.27 -12.10
N PHE A 147 8.17 -1.39 -13.38
CA PHE A 147 9.33 -2.17 -13.82
C PHE A 147 10.56 -1.31 -14.15
N CYS A 148 10.45 0.01 -13.97
CA CYS A 148 11.55 0.98 -14.16
C CYS A 148 12.26 1.27 -12.85
#